data_AF-A0A5J5CP44-F1
#
_entry.id   AF-A0A5J5CP44-F1
#
_cell.length_a   1.000
_cell.length_b   1.000
_cell.length_c   1.000
_cell.angle_alpha   90.00
_cell.angle_beta   90.00
_cell.angle_gamma   90.00
#
_symmetry.space_group_name_H-M   'P 1'
#
loop_
_entity.id
_entity.type
_entity.pdbx_description
1 polymer ?
#
loop_
_entity_poly.entity_id
_entity_poly.type
_entity_poly.pdbx_seq_one_letter_code
_entity_poly.pdbx_strand_id
1 'polypeptide(L)'
;MAAAAGSRSRAGTGGLYFLFTLLCLVCLASSLIDNKKLEDMKEKLKTAQQKLDKLKVEKDTPSELISHYMTIFEPIMALMKTTSEELPDGFPSLDGFMENTKDFIWKLKTFVDKENVAMDARIAKLQKDLEKAKNIVKALEGYQAEL
;
A
#
# COMPACT_ATOMS: atom_id res chain seq x y z
N MET A 1 -36.85 -60.32 -46.61
CA MET A 1 -37.80 -59.21 -46.37
C MET A 1 -38.15 -59.24 -44.89
N ALA A 2 -38.08 -58.18 -44.08
CA ALA A 2 -37.82 -56.77 -44.29
C ALA A 2 -37.06 -56.23 -43.06
N ALA A 3 -36.33 -55.14 -43.29
CA ALA A 3 -35.43 -54.48 -42.35
C ALA A 3 -36.14 -53.87 -41.14
N ALA A 4 -35.59 -54.07 -39.94
CA ALA A 4 -35.85 -53.23 -38.79
C ALA A 4 -34.82 -52.10 -38.74
N ALA A 5 -35.03 -51.07 -39.57
CA ALA A 5 -34.41 -49.78 -39.37
C ALA A 5 -35.18 -49.03 -38.28
N GLY A 6 -34.69 -49.10 -37.05
CA GLY A 6 -35.22 -48.38 -35.89
C GLY A 6 -34.12 -47.55 -35.25
N SER A 7 -33.67 -46.52 -35.96
CA SER A 7 -32.76 -45.49 -35.47
C SER A 7 -33.24 -44.90 -34.15
N ARG A 8 -32.43 -45.01 -33.08
CA ARG A 8 -32.37 -44.05 -31.96
C ARG A 8 -31.23 -44.46 -31.01
N SER A 9 -30.60 -43.45 -30.42
CA SER A 9 -29.64 -43.57 -29.29
C SER A 9 -28.14 -43.66 -29.61
N ARG A 10 -27.65 -42.88 -30.57
CA ARG A 10 -26.21 -42.53 -30.65
C ARG A 10 -25.89 -41.06 -30.34
N ALA A 11 -26.92 -40.25 -30.06
CA ALA A 11 -26.77 -38.81 -29.79
C ALA A 11 -26.73 -38.45 -28.29
N GLY A 12 -27.06 -39.37 -27.38
CA GLY A 12 -27.18 -39.08 -25.93
C GLY A 12 -25.89 -39.23 -25.13
N THR A 13 -24.97 -40.10 -25.55
CA THR A 13 -23.72 -40.37 -24.81
C THR A 13 -22.74 -39.20 -24.90
N GLY A 14 -22.56 -38.58 -26.06
CA GLY A 14 -21.66 -37.43 -26.22
C GLY A 14 -22.07 -36.19 -25.42
N GLY A 15 -23.39 -35.93 -25.32
CA GLY A 15 -23.92 -34.84 -24.49
C GLY A 15 -23.74 -35.08 -22.99
N LEU A 16 -23.91 -36.32 -22.53
CA LEU A 16 -23.68 -36.69 -21.13
C LEU A 16 -22.21 -36.54 -20.72
N TYR A 17 -21.28 -36.97 -21.59
CA TYR A 17 -19.84 -36.77 -21.34
C TYR A 17 -19.51 -35.28 -21.25
N PHE A 18 -20.08 -34.45 -22.14
CA PHE A 18 -19.86 -33.00 -22.14
C PHE A 18 -20.36 -32.35 -20.85
N LEU A 19 -21.58 -32.70 -20.40
CA LEU A 19 -22.14 -32.26 -19.13
C LEU A 19 -21.30 -32.71 -17.94
N PHE A 20 -20.80 -33.95 -17.96
CA PHE A 20 -19.96 -34.49 -16.89
C PHE A 20 -18.61 -33.80 -16.81
N THR A 21 -17.96 -33.51 -17.95
CA THR A 21 -16.73 -32.70 -17.99
C THR A 21 -16.95 -31.28 -17.50
N LEU A 22 -18.06 -30.63 -17.87
CA LEU A 22 -18.41 -29.30 -17.37
C LEU A 22 -18.64 -29.34 -15.86
N LEU A 23 -19.34 -30.35 -15.35
CA LEU A 23 -19.62 -30.51 -13.93
C LEU A 23 -18.33 -30.78 -13.13
N CYS A 24 -17.42 -31.61 -13.64
CA CYS A 24 -16.09 -31.78 -13.04
C CYS A 24 -15.25 -30.50 -13.08
N LEU A 25 -15.33 -29.71 -14.16
CA LEU A 25 -14.61 -28.45 -14.28
C LEU A 25 -15.13 -27.40 -13.29
N VAL A 26 -16.46 -27.32 -13.15
CA VAL A 26 -17.17 -26.47 -12.19
C VAL A 26 -16.83 -26.91 -10.77
N CYS A 27 -16.89 -28.21 -10.44
CA CYS A 27 -16.48 -28.71 -9.13
C CYS A 27 -15.00 -28.45 -8.80
N LEU A 28 -14.11 -28.57 -9.80
CA LEU A 28 -12.69 -28.23 -9.63
C LEU A 28 -12.50 -26.72 -9.43
N ALA A 29 -13.21 -25.89 -10.17
CA ALA A 29 -13.20 -24.43 -9.98
C ALA A 29 -13.73 -24.03 -8.60
N SER A 30 -14.84 -24.62 -8.15
CA SER A 30 -15.40 -24.43 -6.79
C SER A 30 -14.45 -24.90 -5.70
N SER A 31 -13.73 -26.01 -5.91
CA SER A 31 -12.73 -26.52 -4.97
C SER A 31 -11.48 -25.65 -4.90
N LEU A 32 -11.12 -24.97 -5.98
CA LEU A 32 -9.99 -24.04 -6.04
C LEU A 32 -10.31 -22.71 -5.36
N ILE A 33 -11.57 -22.26 -5.45
CA ILE A 33 -12.11 -21.06 -4.77
C ILE A 33 -12.63 -21.48 -3.39
N ASP A 34 -11.70 -21.79 -2.48
CA ASP A 34 -12.05 -22.10 -1.09
C ASP A 34 -12.50 -20.82 -0.36
N ASN A 35 -13.72 -20.82 0.17
CA ASN A 35 -14.31 -19.75 0.98
C ASN A 35 -13.36 -19.20 2.04
N LYS A 36 -12.61 -20.09 2.72
CA LYS A 36 -11.67 -19.68 3.76
C LYS A 36 -10.48 -18.91 3.21
N LYS A 37 -9.99 -19.27 2.01
CA LYS A 37 -8.90 -18.54 1.35
C LYS A 37 -9.36 -17.18 0.87
N LEU A 38 -10.60 -17.06 0.37
CA LEU A 38 -11.15 -15.79 -0.07
C LEU A 38 -11.34 -14.83 1.11
N GLU A 39 -11.88 -15.30 2.24
CA GLU A 39 -11.99 -14.51 3.47
C GLU A 39 -10.61 -14.08 4.01
N ASP A 40 -9.63 -14.99 4.06
CA ASP A 40 -8.25 -14.66 4.46
C ASP A 40 -7.62 -13.60 3.54
N MET A 41 -7.88 -13.66 2.23
CA MET A 41 -7.43 -12.63 1.29
C MET A 41 -8.10 -11.28 1.56
N LYS A 42 -9.40 -11.24 1.88
CA LYS A 42 -10.10 -9.99 2.24
C LYS A 42 -9.56 -9.38 3.53
N GLU A 43 -9.33 -10.20 4.54
CA GLU A 43 -8.78 -9.75 5.82
C GLU A 43 -7.39 -9.14 5.61
N LYS A 44 -6.51 -9.86 4.90
CA LYS A 44 -5.17 -9.36 4.53
C LYS A 44 -5.23 -8.06 3.74
N LEU A 45 -6.20 -7.94 2.83
CA LEU A 45 -6.40 -6.73 2.04
C LEU A 45 -6.81 -5.55 2.94
N LYS A 46 -7.74 -5.76 3.87
CA LYS A 46 -8.16 -4.76 4.86
C LYS A 46 -6.99 -4.33 5.74
N THR A 47 -6.18 -5.27 6.24
CA THR A 47 -4.99 -4.96 7.03
C THR A 47 -3.95 -4.18 6.20
N ALA A 48 -3.73 -4.57 4.94
CA ALA A 48 -2.81 -3.87 4.05
C ALA A 48 -3.28 -2.44 3.73
N GLN A 49 -4.59 -2.24 3.57
CA GLN A 49 -5.20 -0.91 3.43
C GLN A 49 -4.95 -0.04 4.67
N GLN A 50 -5.22 -0.58 5.87
CA GLN A 50 -4.96 0.14 7.12
C GLN A 50 -3.49 0.52 7.32
N LYS A 51 -2.57 -0.40 6.98
CA LYS A 51 -1.13 -0.13 7.03
C LYS A 51 -0.72 0.97 6.04
N LEU A 52 -1.30 0.97 4.84
CA LEU A 52 -1.06 2.01 3.84
C LEU A 52 -1.56 3.37 4.32
N ASP A 53 -2.75 3.43 4.92
CA ASP A 53 -3.30 4.68 5.46
C ASP A 53 -2.45 5.21 6.61
N LYS A 54 -1.97 4.33 7.51
CA LYS A 54 -1.01 4.69 8.56
C LYS A 54 0.31 5.23 7.99
N LEU A 55 0.84 4.58 6.95
CA LEU A 55 2.10 4.99 6.31
C LEU A 55 2.00 6.38 5.69
N LYS A 56 0.84 6.74 5.11
CA LYS A 56 0.61 8.09 4.57
C LYS A 56 0.70 9.16 5.66
N VAL A 57 0.07 8.92 6.80
CA VAL A 57 0.11 9.84 7.95
C VAL A 57 1.52 9.96 8.54
N GLU A 58 2.20 8.82 8.71
CA GLU A 58 3.57 8.80 9.25
C GLU A 58 4.59 9.49 8.34
N LYS A 59 4.37 9.50 7.02
CA LYS A 59 5.25 10.17 6.06
C LYS A 59 5.25 11.70 6.22
N ASP A 60 4.09 12.30 6.48
CA ASP A 60 3.95 13.77 6.49
C ASP A 60 4.47 14.38 7.81
N THR A 61 4.40 13.64 8.91
CA THR A 61 4.72 14.13 10.27
C THR A 61 6.16 14.67 10.43
N PRO A 62 7.23 13.98 9.96
CA PRO A 62 8.61 14.46 10.15
C PRO A 62 8.92 15.74 9.38
N SER A 63 8.36 15.89 8.18
CA SER A 63 8.60 17.04 7.31
C SER A 63 7.97 18.31 7.88
N GLU A 64 6.73 18.21 8.37
CA GLU A 64 6.04 19.32 9.04
C GLU A 64 6.78 19.74 10.31
N LEU A 65 7.21 18.77 11.12
CA LEU A 65 7.95 19.03 12.35
C LEU A 65 9.27 19.77 12.09
N ILE A 66 10.06 19.31 11.11
CA ILE A 66 11.33 19.97 10.75
C ILE A 66 11.10 21.38 10.21
N SER A 67 10.05 21.57 9.40
CA SER A 67 9.70 22.90 8.87
C SER A 67 9.28 23.85 9.99
N HIS A 68 8.54 23.35 11.00
CA HIS A 68 8.19 24.11 12.18
C HIS A 68 9.42 24.53 12.99
N TYR A 69 10.34 23.60 13.25
CA TYR A 69 11.61 23.91 13.93
C TYR A 69 12.43 24.94 13.17
N MET A 70 12.55 24.84 11.85
CA MET A 70 13.26 25.86 11.04
C MET A 70 12.65 27.26 11.20
N THR A 71 11.32 27.36 11.26
CA THR A 71 10.61 28.64 11.37
C THR A 71 10.90 29.32 12.71
N ILE A 72 11.03 28.54 13.80
CA ILE A 72 11.30 29.07 15.15
C ILE A 72 12.81 29.29 15.37
N PHE A 73 13.66 28.59 14.62
CA PHE A 73 15.10 28.63 14.81
C PHE A 73 15.72 30.00 14.50
N GLU A 74 15.27 30.69 13.44
CA GLU A 74 15.80 32.02 13.09
C GLU A 74 15.52 33.09 14.16
N PRO A 75 14.29 33.22 14.72
CA PRO A 75 14.02 34.07 15.86
C PRO A 75 14.90 33.77 17.08
N ILE A 76 15.12 32.50 17.41
CA ILE A 76 15.98 32.09 18.53
C ILE A 76 17.43 32.51 18.27
N MET A 77 17.92 32.34 17.04
CA MET A 77 19.26 32.77 16.64
C MET A 77 19.44 34.27 16.77
N ALA A 78 18.46 35.06 16.35
CA ALA A 78 18.49 36.51 16.51
C ALA A 78 18.55 36.90 18.00
N LEU A 79 17.72 36.28 18.84
CA LEU A 79 17.67 36.55 20.28
C LEU A 79 18.97 36.17 21.00
N MET A 80 19.59 35.04 20.63
CA MET A 80 20.89 34.63 21.15
C MET A 80 22.01 35.58 20.71
N LYS A 81 21.97 36.13 19.48
CA LYS A 81 22.97 37.12 19.04
C LYS A 81 22.88 38.40 19.87
N THR A 82 21.67 38.92 20.10
CA THR A 82 21.49 40.13 20.92
C THR A 82 21.96 39.92 22.35
N THR A 83 21.66 38.76 22.94
CA THR A 83 22.10 38.44 24.31
C THR A 83 23.58 38.09 24.40
N SER A 84 24.19 37.60 23.31
CA SER A 84 25.63 37.35 23.22
C SER A 84 26.46 38.63 23.32
N GLU A 85 25.93 39.77 22.88
CA GLU A 85 26.59 41.08 23.00
C GLU A 85 26.63 41.56 24.46
N GLU A 86 25.77 41.03 25.32
CA GLU A 86 25.66 41.37 26.75
C GLU A 86 26.38 40.37 27.66
N LEU A 87 26.94 39.29 27.11
CA LEU A 87 27.61 38.25 27.89
C LEU A 87 28.99 38.73 28.38
N PRO A 88 29.42 38.30 29.59
CA PRO A 88 30.74 38.65 30.11
C PRO A 88 31.87 38.12 29.22
N ASP A 89 32.98 38.86 29.16
CA ASP A 89 34.20 38.41 28.49
C ASP A 89 34.63 37.02 29.02
N GLY A 90 34.71 36.04 28.11
CA GLY A 90 35.03 34.64 28.42
C GLY A 90 33.90 33.65 28.15
N PHE A 91 32.70 34.12 27.80
CA PHE A 91 31.62 33.23 27.35
C PHE A 91 31.93 32.67 25.94
N PRO A 92 31.70 31.36 25.68
CA PRO A 92 31.93 30.78 24.36
C PRO A 92 31.05 31.44 23.29
N SER A 93 31.62 31.72 22.12
CA SER A 93 30.86 32.20 20.96
C SER A 93 29.75 31.21 20.62
N LEU A 94 28.51 31.69 20.64
CA LEU A 94 27.33 30.92 20.28
C LEU A 94 27.12 30.88 18.75
N ASP A 95 27.75 31.78 17.99
CA ASP A 95 27.58 31.86 16.53
C ASP A 95 27.92 30.55 15.83
N GLY A 96 29.09 29.97 16.12
CA GLY A 96 29.51 28.71 15.51
C GLY A 96 28.61 27.52 15.89
N PHE A 97 28.06 27.52 17.11
CA PHE A 97 27.10 26.51 17.55
C PHE A 97 25.76 26.65 16.80
N MET A 98 25.28 27.88 16.63
CA MET A 98 24.01 28.17 15.96
C MET A 98 24.08 27.92 14.45
N GLU A 99 25.20 28.24 13.79
CA GLU A 99 25.41 27.90 12.38
C GLU A 99 25.50 26.38 12.17
N ASN A 100 26.25 25.66 13.01
CA ASN A 100 26.30 24.19 12.94
C ASN A 100 24.92 23.55 13.15
N THR A 101 24.13 24.08 14.08
CA THR A 101 22.77 23.59 14.34
C THR A 101 21.85 23.88 13.15
N LYS A 102 21.96 25.07 12.53
CA LYS A 102 21.22 25.42 11.31
C LYS A 102 21.55 24.44 10.17
N ASP A 103 22.84 24.20 9.92
CA ASP A 103 23.32 23.29 8.88
C ASP A 103 22.84 21.86 9.12
N PHE A 104 22.88 21.38 10.38
CA PHE A 104 22.34 20.07 10.75
C PHE A 104 20.85 19.95 10.45
N ILE A 105 20.03 20.93 10.86
CA ILE A 105 18.58 20.94 10.58
C ILE A 105 18.33 20.96 9.07
N TRP A 106 19.13 21.69 8.30
CA TRP A 106 19.03 21.73 6.83
C TRP A 106 19.35 20.39 6.17
N LYS A 107 20.43 19.72 6.61
CA LYS A 107 20.79 18.37 6.16
C LYS A 107 19.68 17.38 6.49
N LEU A 108 19.12 17.44 7.70
CA LEU A 108 18.02 16.58 8.12
C LEU A 108 16.76 16.82 7.27
N LYS A 109 16.40 18.08 7.00
CA LYS A 109 15.29 18.42 6.11
C LYS A 109 15.49 17.83 4.71
N THR A 110 16.67 18.03 4.13
CA THR A 110 16.97 17.54 2.78
C THR A 110 16.91 16.00 2.72
N PHE A 111 17.38 15.33 3.77
CA PHE A 111 17.28 13.88 3.89
C PHE A 111 15.82 13.42 3.94
N VAL A 112 15.00 14.04 4.80
CA VAL A 112 13.57 13.72 4.93
C VAL A 112 12.80 14.02 3.63
N ASP A 113 13.05 15.15 2.98
CA ASP A 113 12.43 15.50 1.70
C ASP A 113 12.74 14.45 0.62
N LYS A 114 13.98 13.96 0.56
CA LYS A 114 14.40 12.90 -0.36
C LYS A 114 13.74 11.56 -0.04
N GLU A 115 13.68 11.19 1.24
CA GLU A 115 12.99 9.97 1.66
C GLU A 115 11.49 10.05 1.37
N ASN A 116 10.86 11.22 1.54
CA ASN A 116 9.45 11.43 1.24
C ASN A 116 9.12 11.18 -0.23
N VAL A 117 9.96 11.66 -1.16
CA VAL A 117 9.80 11.37 -2.60
C VAL A 117 9.87 9.86 -2.86
N ALA A 118 10.81 9.16 -2.22
CA ALA A 118 10.94 7.71 -2.36
C ALA A 118 9.74 6.96 -1.73
N MET A 119 9.22 7.45 -0.59
CA MET A 119 8.04 6.92 0.06
C MET A 119 6.77 7.15 -0.78
N ASP A 120 6.62 8.31 -1.43
CA ASP A 120 5.50 8.58 -2.34
C ASP A 120 5.46 7.59 -3.50
N ALA A 121 6.60 7.29 -4.11
CA ALA A 121 6.69 6.27 -5.15
C ALA A 121 6.30 4.87 -4.63
N ARG A 122 6.71 4.51 -3.40
CA ARG A 122 6.35 3.23 -2.76
C ARG A 122 4.86 3.18 -2.42
N ILE A 123 4.28 4.26 -1.90
CA ILE A 123 2.85 4.38 -1.59
C ILE A 123 2.03 4.23 -2.87
N ALA A 124 2.40 4.92 -3.95
CA ALA A 124 1.71 4.81 -5.24
C ALA A 124 1.76 3.39 -5.80
N LYS A 125 2.90 2.70 -5.69
CA LYS A 125 3.03 1.30 -6.08
C LYS A 125 2.14 0.38 -5.24
N LEU A 126 2.17 0.54 -3.92
CA LEU A 126 1.33 -0.24 -3.00
C LEU A 126 -0.17 -0.02 -3.24
N GLN A 127 -0.60 1.20 -3.56
CA GLN A 127 -1.98 1.50 -3.95
C GLN A 127 -2.39 0.73 -5.20
N LYS A 128 -1.55 0.74 -6.24
CA LYS A 128 -1.81 0.01 -7.48
C LYS A 128 -1.88 -1.50 -7.27
N ASP A 129 -1.00 -2.05 -6.45
CA ASP A 129 -0.99 -3.49 -6.13
C ASP A 129 -2.21 -3.88 -5.28
N LEU A 130 -2.62 -3.03 -4.33
CA LEU A 130 -3.87 -3.21 -3.58
C LEU A 130 -5.10 -3.16 -4.49
N GLU A 131 -5.16 -2.25 -5.44
CA GLU A 131 -6.27 -2.15 -6.40
C GLU A 131 -6.39 -3.41 -7.27
N LYS A 132 -5.26 -3.93 -7.77
CA LYS A 132 -5.22 -5.21 -8.48
C LYS A 132 -5.71 -6.35 -7.59
N ALA A 133 -5.25 -6.42 -6.34
CA ALA A 133 -5.70 -7.43 -5.40
C ALA A 133 -7.22 -7.35 -5.13
N LYS A 134 -7.78 -6.13 -5.01
CA LYS A 134 -9.24 -5.93 -4.88
C LYS A 134 -9.99 -6.45 -6.10
N ASN A 135 -9.48 -6.18 -7.30
CA ASN A 135 -10.10 -6.65 -8.53
C ASN A 135 -10.07 -8.19 -8.64
N ILE A 136 -8.99 -8.83 -8.22
CA ILE A 136 -8.88 -10.30 -8.16
C ILE A 136 -9.90 -10.86 -7.16
N VAL A 137 -9.96 -10.31 -5.94
CA VAL A 137 -10.93 -10.75 -4.93
C VAL A 137 -12.36 -10.58 -5.44
N LYS A 138 -12.69 -9.45 -6.07
CA LYS A 138 -14.01 -9.19 -6.63
C LYS A 138 -14.37 -10.16 -7.77
N ALA A 139 -13.40 -10.51 -8.62
CA ALA A 139 -13.61 -11.51 -9.67
C ALA A 139 -13.88 -12.90 -9.06
N LEU A 140 -13.13 -13.28 -8.02
CA LEU A 140 -13.34 -14.54 -7.30
C LEU A 140 -14.70 -14.58 -6.60
N GLU A 141 -15.15 -13.48 -5.99
CA GLU A 141 -16.49 -13.34 -5.42
C GLU A 141 -17.58 -13.50 -6.49
N GLY A 142 -17.40 -12.89 -7.67
CA GLY A 142 -18.33 -13.02 -8.79
C GLY A 142 -18.44 -14.47 -9.28
N TYR A 143 -17.31 -15.15 -9.49
CA TYR A 143 -17.31 -16.56 -9.86
C TYR A 143 -17.99 -17.45 -8.81
N GLN A 144 -17.89 -17.09 -7.53
CA GLN A 144 -18.52 -17.83 -6.46
C GLN A 144 -20.02 -17.56 -6.34
N ALA A 145 -20.48 -16.36 -6.67
CA ALA A 145 -21.91 -16.02 -6.66
C ALA A 145 -22.67 -16.63 -7.85
N GLU A 146 -21.97 -16.97 -8.93
CA GLU A 146 -22.51 -17.65 -10.12
C GLU A 146 -22.48 -19.19 -10.02
N LEU A 147 -21.86 -19.73 -8.95
CA LEU A 147 -21.73 -21.15 -8.63
C LEU A 147 -22.83 -21.62 -7.66
#